data_AF-A0A9N9S6T1-F1
#
_entry.id   AF-A0A9N9S6T1-F1
#
_cell.length_a   1.000
_cell.length_b   1.000
_cell.length_c   1.000
_cell.angle_alpha   90.00
_cell.angle_beta   90.00
_cell.angle_gamma   90.00
#
_symmetry.space_group_name_H-M   'P 1'
#
loop_
_entity.id
_entity.type
_entity.pdbx_description
1 polymer ?
#
loop_
_entity_poly.entity_id
_entity_poly.type
_entity_poly.pdbx_seq_one_letter_code
_entity_poly.pdbx_strand_id
1 'polypeptide(L)'
;MHELFYILKVKHPPGKTNKDVKYLNIAKCKLKKIPKDITNTFPNLEVLDIEDTNLEEINRVDLLEYKNLKGFYCDRNLVKFLPGNLFEDFNNLESISFNGNKISVIEPNILDGLNKLDLVDFSNNVSYDCCFSKNEKSTDITLNDLRQKLIETFYSSDPENIKKYVRKFRNKIHKLTDSIQKLNIKVYRLEVAKQKLKSTNARCKVTEADLNQMVCKLEENERTLSTENKSLKAENQELQNKAAKIAKNQIKLQNEIQELVKTKNIDNNKITLNSDIKKFLQNQNFKDFCIQIDDRELKVHKFILAARSPTLAEIFLKNPEAENLKLVDITPETFKIILHFMYTDELPGDEKINYLQLYSAAGRLEINELKIFAEPKAFESLNPENAIEILVLSNKFKNNEMREKAFELIKKAYPEVPDVWIDKPEKVKKFIEIFGES
;
A
#
# COMPACT_ATOMS: atom_id res chain seq x y z
N MET A 1 23.05 43.16 -10.25
CA MET A 1 22.59 41.76 -10.44
C MET A 1 21.64 41.77 -11.61
N HIS A 2 22.09 41.30 -12.77
CA HIS A 2 21.26 41.28 -13.98
C HIS A 2 20.21 40.18 -13.84
N GLU A 3 18.93 40.57 -13.70
CA GLU A 3 17.82 39.68 -14.02
C GLU A 3 17.96 39.31 -15.50
N LEU A 4 18.28 38.05 -15.78
CA LEU A 4 18.27 37.51 -17.13
C LEU A 4 16.83 37.48 -17.62
N PHE A 5 16.39 38.56 -18.28
CA PHE A 5 15.16 38.55 -19.07
C PHE A 5 15.40 37.64 -20.28
N TYR A 6 14.86 36.42 -20.23
CA TYR A 6 14.83 35.55 -21.39
C TYR A 6 13.79 36.09 -22.37
N ILE A 7 14.23 36.86 -23.38
CA ILE A 7 13.36 37.26 -24.48
C ILE A 7 13.17 36.03 -25.38
N LEU A 8 12.09 35.28 -25.16
CA LEU A 8 11.68 34.17 -26.03
C LEU A 8 11.22 34.73 -27.39
N LYS A 9 12.09 34.65 -28.39
CA LYS A 9 11.71 34.92 -29.79
C LYS A 9 11.09 33.66 -30.39
N VAL A 10 9.76 33.67 -30.53
CA VAL A 10 8.98 32.52 -31.01
C VAL A 10 8.54 32.75 -32.45
N LYS A 11 8.74 31.76 -33.33
CA LYS A 11 8.16 31.76 -34.67
C LYS A 11 6.88 30.91 -34.66
N HIS A 12 5.77 31.50 -35.09
CA HIS A 12 4.47 30.83 -35.17
C HIS A 12 4.13 30.43 -36.60
N PRO A 13 3.33 29.36 -36.80
CA PRO A 13 2.64 29.12 -38.06
C PRO A 13 1.75 30.31 -38.46
N PRO A 14 1.44 30.48 -39.77
CA PRO A 14 0.54 31.54 -40.23
C PRO A 14 -0.81 31.53 -39.49
N GLY A 15 -1.26 32.69 -39.03
CA GLY A 15 -2.52 32.85 -38.29
C GLY A 15 -2.47 32.44 -36.81
N LYS A 16 -1.29 32.06 -36.29
CA LYS A 16 -1.08 31.75 -34.87
C LYS A 16 -0.26 32.82 -34.16
N THR A 17 -0.51 32.98 -32.87
CA THR A 17 0.10 33.99 -32.00
C THR A 17 0.58 33.36 -30.70
N ASN A 18 1.30 34.12 -29.86
CA ASN A 18 1.66 33.65 -28.52
C ASN A 18 0.43 33.27 -27.66
N LYS A 19 -0.75 33.85 -27.94
CA LYS A 19 -1.99 33.49 -27.23
C LYS A 19 -2.51 32.10 -27.57
N ASP A 20 -2.05 31.50 -28.68
CA ASP A 20 -2.42 30.14 -29.09
C ASP A 20 -1.54 29.07 -28.43
N VAL A 21 -0.44 29.45 -27.76
CA VAL A 21 0.50 28.51 -27.14
C VAL A 21 -0.10 27.97 -25.84
N LYS A 22 -0.32 26.65 -25.82
CA LYS A 22 -0.83 25.91 -24.66
C LYS A 22 0.21 24.98 -24.03
N TYR A 23 1.25 24.61 -24.76
CA TYR A 23 2.32 23.72 -24.32
C TYR A 23 3.65 24.40 -24.55
N LEU A 24 4.50 24.46 -23.52
CA LEU A 24 5.86 24.98 -23.61
C LEU A 24 6.84 23.93 -23.11
N ASN A 25 7.71 23.48 -24.02
CA ASN A 25 8.85 22.63 -23.68
C ASN A 25 10.12 23.50 -23.58
N ILE A 26 10.81 23.42 -22.45
CA ILE A 26 12.13 23.98 -22.20
C ILE A 26 13.05 22.81 -21.87
N ALA A 27 13.71 22.25 -22.89
CA ALA A 27 14.59 21.11 -22.71
C ALA A 27 16.01 21.35 -23.21
N LYS A 28 16.95 20.52 -22.73
CA LYS A 28 18.34 20.42 -23.21
C LYS A 28 19.12 21.74 -23.12
N CYS A 29 18.80 22.55 -22.11
CA CYS A 29 19.45 23.82 -21.82
C CYS A 29 19.85 23.87 -20.35
N LYS A 30 20.97 24.54 -20.00
CA LYS A 30 21.37 24.67 -18.59
C LYS A 30 20.47 25.69 -17.89
N LEU A 31 19.46 25.22 -17.17
CA LEU A 31 18.49 26.03 -16.44
C LEU A 31 18.67 25.81 -14.94
N LYS A 32 19.13 26.85 -14.23
CA LYS A 32 19.25 26.79 -12.75
C LYS A 32 17.96 27.13 -12.01
N LYS A 33 17.03 27.82 -12.67
CA LYS A 33 15.72 28.25 -12.12
C LYS A 33 14.69 28.33 -13.24
N ILE A 34 13.43 28.03 -12.91
CA ILE A 34 12.30 28.23 -13.83
C ILE A 34 12.26 29.70 -14.26
N PRO A 35 12.16 30.01 -15.56
CA PRO A 35 12.05 31.38 -16.02
C PRO A 35 10.79 32.05 -15.49
N LYS A 36 10.90 33.34 -15.15
CA LYS A 36 9.78 34.20 -14.77
C LYS A 36 9.22 34.94 -15.98
N ASP A 37 8.03 35.50 -15.82
CA ASP A 37 7.31 36.30 -16.82
C ASP A 37 6.94 35.53 -18.11
N ILE A 38 6.95 34.19 -18.06
CA ILE A 38 6.61 33.36 -19.22
C ILE A 38 5.14 33.51 -19.56
N THR A 39 4.28 33.61 -18.54
CA THR A 39 2.83 33.78 -18.73
C THR A 39 2.46 35.17 -19.26
N ASN A 40 3.34 36.17 -19.14
CA ASN A 40 3.18 37.45 -19.85
C ASN A 40 3.33 37.27 -21.38
N THR A 41 4.19 36.32 -21.78
CA THR A 41 4.40 35.98 -23.19
C THR A 41 3.32 35.02 -23.68
N PHE A 42 3.04 33.94 -22.94
CA PHE A 42 2.04 32.91 -23.27
C PHE A 42 0.91 32.88 -22.22
N PRO A 43 -0.09 33.77 -22.33
CA PRO A 43 -1.12 33.93 -21.29
C PRO A 43 -2.07 32.73 -21.14
N ASN A 44 -2.15 31.87 -22.16
CA ASN A 44 -3.02 30.68 -22.17
C ASN A 44 -2.25 29.37 -22.01
N LEU A 45 -1.05 29.42 -21.40
CA LEU A 45 -0.23 28.23 -21.18
C LEU A 45 -0.92 27.26 -20.22
N GLU A 46 -1.10 26.02 -20.66
CA GLU A 46 -1.74 24.93 -19.90
C GLU A 46 -0.72 23.85 -19.50
N VAL A 47 0.39 23.70 -20.22
CA VAL A 47 1.41 22.69 -19.94
C VAL A 47 2.80 23.31 -19.97
N LEU A 48 3.54 23.11 -18.88
CA LEU A 48 4.94 23.49 -18.76
C LEU A 48 5.79 22.22 -18.59
N ASP A 49 6.74 22.04 -19.49
CA ASP A 49 7.61 20.89 -19.57
C ASP A 49 9.06 21.38 -19.53
N ILE A 50 9.77 21.07 -18.46
CA ILE A 50 11.14 21.48 -18.18
C ILE A 50 11.97 20.23 -17.99
N GLU A 51 12.53 19.71 -19.07
CA GLU A 51 13.14 18.39 -19.09
C GLU A 51 14.63 18.46 -19.42
N ASP A 52 15.47 17.72 -18.70
CA ASP A 52 16.91 17.63 -19.01
C ASP A 52 17.59 19.02 -19.03
N THR A 53 17.41 19.76 -17.93
CA THR A 53 17.92 21.14 -17.80
C THR A 53 18.92 21.39 -16.67
N ASN A 54 19.23 20.36 -15.87
CA ASN A 54 20.02 20.44 -14.63
C ASN A 54 19.37 21.30 -13.53
N LEU A 55 18.03 21.36 -13.48
CA LEU A 55 17.33 22.05 -12.39
C LEU A 55 17.57 21.30 -11.07
N GLU A 56 18.12 21.97 -10.06
CA GLU A 56 18.48 21.34 -8.77
C GLU A 56 17.40 21.52 -7.69
N GLU A 57 16.62 22.60 -7.79
CA GLU A 57 15.63 22.98 -6.79
C GLU A 57 14.39 23.58 -7.46
N ILE A 58 13.24 23.39 -6.83
CA ILE A 58 11.98 23.98 -7.22
C ILE A 58 11.18 24.36 -5.97
N ASN A 59 10.61 25.57 -5.97
CA ASN A 59 9.81 26.07 -4.87
C ASN A 59 8.51 26.66 -5.39
N ARG A 60 7.51 26.82 -4.51
CA ARG A 60 6.21 27.42 -4.85
C ARG A 60 6.35 28.74 -5.61
N VAL A 61 7.28 29.60 -5.19
CA VAL A 61 7.52 30.92 -5.81
C VAL A 61 7.87 30.83 -7.30
N ASP A 62 8.47 29.72 -7.73
CA ASP A 62 8.86 29.49 -9.13
C ASP A 62 7.65 29.15 -10.01
N LEU A 63 6.55 28.68 -9.42
CA LEU A 63 5.33 28.27 -10.12
C LEU A 63 4.18 29.28 -10.03
N LEU A 64 4.22 30.25 -9.09
CA LEU A 64 3.09 31.15 -8.77
C LEU A 64 2.41 31.86 -9.96
N GLU A 65 3.16 32.15 -11.03
CA GLU A 65 2.62 32.82 -12.22
C GLU A 65 1.84 31.88 -13.17
N TYR A 66 2.01 30.57 -13.02
CA TYR A 66 1.49 29.54 -13.92
C TYR A 66 0.14 28.97 -13.47
N LYS A 67 -0.80 29.85 -13.09
CA LYS A 67 -2.08 29.47 -12.44
C LYS A 67 -3.03 28.64 -13.30
N ASN A 68 -2.82 28.61 -14.62
CA ASN A 68 -3.65 27.89 -15.59
C ASN A 68 -3.11 26.50 -15.92
N LEU A 69 -2.03 26.05 -15.26
CA LEU A 69 -1.44 24.75 -15.57
C LEU A 69 -2.41 23.60 -15.29
N LYS A 70 -2.44 22.71 -16.29
CA LYS A 70 -3.00 21.36 -16.26
C LYS A 70 -1.88 20.31 -16.28
N GLY A 71 -0.72 20.63 -16.82
CA GLY A 71 0.43 19.72 -16.86
C GLY A 71 1.72 20.39 -16.39
N PHE A 72 2.44 19.74 -15.49
CA PHE A 72 3.79 20.15 -15.09
C PHE A 72 4.75 18.96 -15.15
N TYR A 73 5.73 19.04 -16.06
CA TYR A 73 6.73 17.99 -16.27
C TYR A 73 8.11 18.56 -15.94
N CYS A 74 8.85 17.90 -15.06
CA CYS A 74 10.16 18.33 -14.57
C CYS A 74 11.17 17.18 -14.66
N ASP A 75 11.08 16.40 -15.74
CA ASP A 75 11.75 15.12 -15.86
C ASP A 75 13.26 15.26 -16.11
N ARG A 76 14.02 14.25 -15.67
CA ARG A 76 15.48 14.15 -15.87
C ARG A 76 16.24 15.40 -15.45
N ASN A 77 15.86 15.97 -14.31
CA ASN A 77 16.60 17.06 -13.65
C ASN A 77 17.34 16.52 -12.40
N LEU A 78 17.77 17.41 -11.51
CA LEU A 78 18.57 17.10 -10.33
C LEU A 78 17.83 17.45 -9.02
N VAL A 79 16.51 17.58 -9.06
CA VAL A 79 15.68 17.96 -7.90
C VAL A 79 15.83 16.95 -6.78
N LYS A 80 16.08 17.40 -5.54
CA LYS A 80 16.30 16.53 -4.36
C LYS A 80 15.16 16.53 -3.35
N PHE A 81 14.38 17.59 -3.31
CA PHE A 81 13.37 17.84 -2.29
C PHE A 81 12.11 18.43 -2.93
N LEU A 82 10.94 17.93 -2.55
CA LEU A 82 9.65 18.50 -2.94
C LEU A 82 8.93 19.05 -1.69
N PRO A 83 8.79 20.38 -1.55
CA PRO A 83 8.06 20.99 -0.45
C PRO A 83 6.55 20.83 -0.64
N GLY A 84 5.81 20.58 0.44
CA GLY A 84 4.41 20.20 0.39
C GLY A 84 3.48 21.30 -0.11
N ASN A 85 3.94 22.56 -0.07
CA ASN A 85 3.22 23.70 -0.63
C ASN A 85 3.56 24.00 -2.10
N LEU A 86 4.36 23.17 -2.77
CA LEU A 86 4.81 23.44 -4.14
C LEU A 86 3.64 23.65 -5.11
N PHE A 87 2.58 22.83 -4.97
CA PHE A 87 1.39 22.85 -5.82
C PHE A 87 0.15 23.40 -5.12
N GLU A 88 0.32 24.13 -4.02
CA GLU A 88 -0.79 24.80 -3.34
C GLU A 88 -1.49 25.79 -4.30
N ASP A 89 -2.82 25.72 -4.37
CA ASP A 89 -3.71 26.47 -5.27
C ASP A 89 -3.72 26.05 -6.75
N PHE A 90 -2.97 25.02 -7.16
CA PHE A 90 -2.96 24.52 -8.54
C PHE A 90 -4.09 23.52 -8.82
N ASN A 91 -5.31 23.89 -8.48
CA ASN A 91 -6.51 23.03 -8.52
C ASN A 91 -6.89 22.54 -9.94
N ASN A 92 -6.24 23.07 -10.98
CA ASN A 92 -6.44 22.68 -12.37
C ASN A 92 -5.42 21.65 -12.87
N LEU A 93 -4.40 21.29 -12.08
CA LEU A 93 -3.41 20.29 -12.48
C LEU A 93 -4.06 18.91 -12.66
N GLU A 94 -3.83 18.35 -13.84
CA GLU A 94 -4.27 17.04 -14.30
C GLU A 94 -3.08 16.07 -14.36
N SER A 95 -1.86 16.57 -14.58
CA SER A 95 -0.65 15.77 -14.74
C SER A 95 0.58 16.41 -14.12
N ILE A 96 1.34 15.62 -13.34
CA ILE A 96 2.62 16.03 -12.73
C ILE A 96 3.66 14.93 -12.98
N SER A 97 4.87 15.32 -13.37
CA SER A 97 5.99 14.39 -13.51
C SER A 97 7.30 14.99 -13.01
N PHE A 98 8.05 14.20 -12.23
CA PHE A 98 9.44 14.43 -11.83
C PHE A 98 10.27 13.17 -12.08
N ASN A 99 9.95 12.44 -13.13
CA ASN A 99 10.63 11.20 -13.48
C ASN A 99 12.15 11.44 -13.60
N GLY A 100 12.97 10.56 -13.02
CA GLY A 100 14.42 10.60 -13.27
C GLY A 100 15.16 11.75 -12.59
N ASN A 101 14.67 12.21 -11.45
CA ASN A 101 15.33 13.23 -10.62
C ASN A 101 16.21 12.60 -9.52
N LYS A 102 16.59 13.38 -8.50
CA LYS A 102 17.35 12.94 -7.32
C LYS A 102 16.55 13.08 -6.03
N ILE A 103 15.22 13.00 -6.13
CA ILE A 103 14.31 13.30 -5.01
C ILE A 103 14.52 12.25 -3.93
N SER A 104 14.99 12.67 -2.76
CA SER A 104 15.17 11.83 -1.57
C SER A 104 14.08 12.06 -0.53
N VAL A 105 13.39 13.22 -0.57
CA VAL A 105 12.35 13.60 0.38
C VAL A 105 11.21 14.32 -0.35
N ILE A 106 9.98 13.90 -0.07
CA ILE A 106 8.73 14.53 -0.51
C ILE A 106 7.92 14.82 0.75
N GLU A 107 7.49 16.07 0.96
CA GLU A 107 6.63 16.39 2.09
C GLU A 107 5.20 15.84 1.91
N PRO A 108 4.51 15.41 3.00
CA PRO A 108 3.25 14.66 2.93
C PRO A 108 2.11 15.33 2.16
N ASN A 109 2.05 16.66 2.14
CA ASN A 109 0.95 17.46 1.59
C ASN A 109 1.19 17.91 0.14
N ILE A 110 2.20 17.39 -0.55
CA ILE A 110 2.58 17.80 -1.91
C ILE A 110 1.43 17.70 -2.95
N LEU A 111 0.48 16.79 -2.75
CA LEU A 111 -0.66 16.57 -3.66
C LEU A 111 -1.99 17.10 -3.11
N ASP A 112 -1.99 17.76 -1.96
CA ASP A 112 -3.21 18.22 -1.31
C ASP A 112 -3.92 19.29 -2.17
N GLY A 113 -5.26 19.18 -2.28
CA GLY A 113 -6.08 20.13 -3.05
C GLY A 113 -6.09 19.91 -4.57
N LEU A 114 -5.26 19.01 -5.11
CA LEU A 114 -5.16 18.72 -6.54
C LEU A 114 -6.29 17.78 -7.04
N ASN A 115 -7.52 18.27 -6.99
CA ASN A 115 -8.73 17.47 -7.22
C ASN A 115 -8.93 16.96 -8.67
N LYS A 116 -8.19 17.50 -9.63
CA LYS A 116 -8.24 17.10 -11.05
C LYS A 116 -7.07 16.21 -11.48
N LEU A 117 -6.19 15.85 -10.55
CA LEU A 117 -4.95 15.16 -10.84
C LEU A 117 -5.20 13.69 -11.22
N ASP A 118 -4.92 13.38 -12.47
CA ASP A 118 -5.11 12.05 -13.06
C ASP A 118 -3.77 11.28 -13.19
N LEU A 119 -2.65 12.01 -13.34
CA LEU A 119 -1.32 11.45 -13.56
C LEU A 119 -0.28 12.07 -12.62
N VAL A 120 0.45 11.21 -11.91
CA VAL A 120 1.63 11.58 -11.11
C VAL A 120 2.73 10.58 -11.42
N ASP A 121 3.89 11.06 -11.83
CA ASP A 121 5.08 10.22 -12.01
C ASP A 121 6.27 10.78 -11.22
N PHE A 122 6.65 10.08 -10.15
CA PHE A 122 7.86 10.36 -9.39
C PHE A 122 8.90 9.24 -9.52
N SER A 123 8.76 8.35 -10.51
CA SER A 123 9.63 7.19 -10.65
C SER A 123 11.07 7.58 -11.01
N ASN A 124 12.01 6.65 -10.85
CA ASN A 124 13.45 6.88 -11.08
C ASN A 124 14.05 8.00 -10.20
N ASN A 125 13.63 8.08 -8.93
CA ASN A 125 14.18 8.97 -7.90
C ASN A 125 14.90 8.18 -6.78
N VAL A 126 15.46 8.87 -5.78
CA VAL A 126 16.28 8.27 -4.70
C VAL A 126 15.44 7.79 -3.50
N SER A 127 14.25 8.37 -3.29
CA SER A 127 13.33 7.98 -2.23
C SER A 127 12.73 6.60 -2.46
N TYR A 128 12.67 5.77 -1.40
CA TYR A 128 12.27 4.35 -1.40
C TYR A 128 10.80 4.06 -1.77
N ASP A 129 9.99 5.03 -2.19
CA ASP A 129 8.53 4.86 -2.29
C ASP A 129 7.89 5.67 -3.43
N CYS A 130 8.24 5.39 -4.69
CA CYS A 130 7.60 6.04 -5.85
C CYS A 130 6.99 5.03 -6.82
N CYS A 131 5.88 4.43 -6.41
CA CYS A 131 4.89 3.81 -7.30
C CYS A 131 3.53 4.50 -7.13
N PHE A 132 3.36 5.68 -7.72
CA PHE A 132 2.03 6.21 -8.02
C PHE A 132 1.74 5.96 -9.49
N SER A 133 0.86 5.00 -9.78
CA SER A 133 0.21 4.95 -11.08
C SER A 133 -1.25 4.54 -10.88
N LYS A 134 -2.14 5.47 -11.24
CA LYS A 134 -3.62 5.42 -11.24
C LYS A 134 -4.30 5.78 -9.92
N ASN A 135 -4.89 6.97 -9.90
CA ASN A 135 -5.76 7.46 -8.84
C ASN A 135 -7.23 7.25 -9.25
N GLU A 136 -7.95 6.30 -8.66
CA GLU A 136 -9.42 6.26 -8.74
C GLU A 136 -9.97 7.14 -7.61
N LYS A 137 -10.05 8.44 -7.90
CA LYS A 137 -10.88 9.49 -7.26
C LYS A 137 -10.68 9.72 -5.75
N SER A 138 -10.29 10.96 -5.44
CA SER A 138 -10.02 11.49 -4.10
C SER A 138 -11.22 11.43 -3.15
N THR A 139 -10.95 11.04 -1.90
CA THR A 139 -11.57 11.60 -0.70
C THR A 139 -10.61 11.46 0.49
N ASP A 140 -10.47 12.55 1.26
CA ASP A 140 -9.67 12.76 2.47
C ASP A 140 -9.33 11.53 3.32
N ILE A 141 -8.07 11.12 3.27
CA ILE A 141 -7.46 10.15 4.19
C ILE A 141 -5.98 10.54 4.29
N THR A 142 -5.56 11.13 5.41
CA THR A 142 -4.15 11.48 5.71
C THR A 142 -3.26 10.26 5.51
N LEU A 143 -2.04 10.45 5.02
CA LEU A 143 -1.04 9.42 4.67
C LEU A 143 -0.84 8.30 5.72
N ASN A 144 -1.15 8.51 6.99
CA ASN A 144 -1.13 7.47 8.02
C ASN A 144 -2.30 6.47 7.89
N ASP A 145 -3.47 6.95 7.46
CA ASP A 145 -4.70 6.18 7.34
C ASP A 145 -4.74 5.42 5.98
N LEU A 146 -4.03 5.93 4.97
CA LEU A 146 -3.64 5.20 3.75
C LEU A 146 -2.57 4.14 4.03
N ARG A 147 -1.52 4.44 4.82
CA ARG A 147 -0.54 3.43 5.26
C ARG A 147 -1.20 2.31 6.07
N GLN A 148 -2.12 2.62 6.98
CA GLN A 148 -2.79 1.62 7.80
C GLN A 148 -3.78 0.77 6.98
N LYS A 149 -4.53 1.37 6.05
CA LYS A 149 -5.39 0.63 5.10
C LYS A 149 -4.61 -0.16 4.05
N LEU A 150 -3.46 0.33 3.58
CA LEU A 150 -2.58 -0.42 2.69
C LEU A 150 -1.94 -1.61 3.41
N ILE A 151 -1.57 -1.49 4.68
CA ILE A 151 -1.04 -2.63 5.45
C ILE A 151 -2.13 -3.70 5.68
N GLU A 152 -3.37 -3.30 5.98
CA GLU A 152 -4.51 -4.23 6.09
C GLU A 152 -4.91 -4.87 4.74
N THR A 153 -4.63 -4.20 3.61
CA THR A 153 -5.08 -4.64 2.28
C THR A 153 -3.98 -5.36 1.47
N PHE A 154 -2.71 -4.95 1.59
CA PHE A 154 -1.59 -5.44 0.76
C PHE A 154 -0.75 -6.53 1.38
N TYR A 155 -0.75 -6.71 2.71
CA TYR A 155 -0.17 -7.92 3.32
C TYR A 155 -1.09 -9.14 3.25
N SER A 156 -2.34 -8.99 2.79
CA SER A 156 -3.11 -10.16 2.34
C SER A 156 -2.69 -10.53 0.91
N SER A 157 -1.51 -11.15 0.81
CA SER A 157 -1.21 -12.15 -0.22
C SER A 157 -2.06 -13.41 -0.01
N ASP A 158 -3.29 -13.26 0.49
CA ASP A 158 -4.19 -14.35 0.80
C ASP A 158 -5.35 -14.34 -0.21
N PRO A 159 -5.37 -15.31 -1.15
CA PRO A 159 -6.50 -15.60 -1.99
C PRO A 159 -7.85 -15.64 -1.24
N GLU A 160 -7.87 -15.87 0.08
CA GLU A 160 -9.07 -15.87 0.91
C GLU A 160 -9.76 -14.51 1.04
N ASN A 161 -9.06 -13.37 1.05
CA ASN A 161 -9.73 -12.06 1.18
C ASN A 161 -10.45 -11.65 -0.11
N ILE A 162 -9.86 -11.92 -1.27
CA ILE A 162 -10.52 -11.72 -2.57
C ILE A 162 -11.64 -12.74 -2.75
N LYS A 163 -11.44 -14.01 -2.37
CA LYS A 163 -12.52 -15.01 -2.31
C LYS A 163 -13.65 -14.57 -1.38
N LYS A 164 -13.37 -13.94 -0.24
CA LYS A 164 -14.36 -13.40 0.70
C LYS A 164 -15.17 -12.26 0.08
N TYR A 165 -14.53 -11.38 -0.68
CA TYR A 165 -15.20 -10.31 -1.41
C TYR A 165 -16.09 -10.85 -2.56
N VAL A 166 -15.56 -11.76 -3.38
CA VAL A 166 -16.32 -12.46 -4.43
C VAL A 166 -17.48 -13.28 -3.82
N ARG A 167 -17.26 -13.93 -2.66
CA ARG A 167 -18.28 -14.65 -1.90
C ARG A 167 -19.37 -13.72 -1.38
N LYS A 168 -19.02 -12.51 -0.94
CA LYS A 168 -19.99 -11.47 -0.53
C LYS A 168 -20.89 -11.04 -1.70
N PHE A 169 -20.32 -10.82 -2.89
CA PHE A 169 -21.09 -10.53 -4.10
C PHE A 169 -21.96 -11.71 -4.56
N ARG A 170 -21.41 -12.93 -4.58
CA ARG A 170 -22.15 -14.15 -4.88
C ARG A 170 -23.33 -14.35 -3.92
N ASN A 171 -23.13 -14.11 -2.62
CA ASN A 171 -24.20 -14.17 -1.63
C ASN A 171 -25.27 -13.10 -1.85
N LYS A 172 -24.89 -11.88 -2.29
CA LYS A 172 -25.85 -10.82 -2.62
C LYS A 172 -26.70 -11.19 -3.85
N ILE A 173 -26.07 -11.73 -4.91
CA ILE A 173 -26.76 -12.25 -6.10
C ILE A 173 -27.72 -13.39 -5.71
N HIS A 174 -27.29 -14.31 -4.84
CA HIS A 174 -28.11 -15.41 -4.36
C HIS A 174 -29.35 -14.90 -3.59
N LYS A 175 -29.17 -13.97 -2.64
CA LYS A 175 -30.30 -13.34 -1.90
C LYS A 175 -31.28 -12.57 -2.80
N LEU A 176 -30.78 -11.90 -3.84
CA LEU A 176 -31.61 -11.23 -4.84
C LEU A 176 -32.40 -12.25 -5.68
N THR A 177 -31.76 -13.35 -6.07
CA THR A 177 -32.40 -14.45 -6.82
C THR A 177 -33.53 -15.07 -6.00
N ASP A 178 -33.32 -15.33 -4.71
CA ASP A 178 -34.36 -15.83 -3.80
C ASP A 178 -35.52 -14.85 -3.63
N SER A 179 -35.22 -13.55 -3.53
CA SER A 179 -36.23 -12.49 -3.42
C SER A 179 -37.10 -12.40 -4.69
N ILE A 180 -36.48 -12.49 -5.88
CA ILE A 180 -37.18 -12.55 -7.17
C ILE A 180 -38.09 -13.80 -7.23
N GLN A 181 -37.60 -14.95 -6.78
CA GLN A 181 -38.38 -16.19 -6.78
C GLN A 181 -39.60 -16.10 -5.85
N LYS A 182 -39.44 -15.55 -4.64
CA LYS A 182 -40.55 -15.31 -3.70
C LYS A 182 -41.58 -14.35 -4.27
N LEU A 183 -41.16 -13.29 -4.95
CA LEU A 183 -42.05 -12.35 -5.63
C LEU A 183 -42.81 -13.01 -6.80
N ASN A 184 -42.14 -13.82 -7.62
CA ASN A 184 -42.80 -14.58 -8.70
C ASN A 184 -43.91 -15.49 -8.16
N ILE A 185 -43.67 -16.17 -7.02
CA ILE A 185 -44.69 -17.00 -6.36
C ILE A 185 -45.87 -16.16 -5.87
N LYS A 186 -45.62 -14.96 -5.30
CA LYS A 186 -46.69 -14.03 -4.88
C LYS A 186 -47.53 -13.55 -6.06
N VAL A 187 -46.89 -13.16 -7.17
CA VAL A 187 -47.57 -12.76 -8.41
C VAL A 187 -48.45 -13.90 -8.93
N TYR A 188 -47.91 -15.12 -9.01
CA TYR A 188 -48.66 -16.30 -9.44
C TYR A 188 -49.86 -16.61 -8.54
N ARG A 189 -49.71 -16.53 -7.21
CA ARG A 189 -50.83 -16.72 -6.26
C ARG A 189 -51.93 -15.68 -6.41
N LEU A 190 -51.57 -14.41 -6.66
CA LEU A 190 -52.52 -13.34 -6.93
C LEU A 190 -53.27 -13.59 -8.25
N GLU A 191 -52.58 -14.05 -9.29
CA GLU A 191 -53.18 -14.39 -10.58
C GLU A 191 -54.20 -15.53 -10.44
N VAL A 192 -53.88 -16.57 -9.68
CA VAL A 192 -54.81 -17.67 -9.34
C VAL A 192 -55.99 -17.17 -8.50
N ALA A 193 -55.76 -16.28 -7.52
CA ALA A 193 -56.83 -15.70 -6.70
C ALA A 193 -57.80 -14.86 -7.55
N LYS A 194 -57.30 -14.10 -8.53
CA LYS A 194 -58.12 -13.37 -9.51
C LYS A 194 -58.97 -14.32 -10.36
N GLN A 195 -58.39 -15.41 -10.86
CA GLN A 195 -59.13 -16.42 -11.62
C GLN A 195 -60.25 -17.05 -10.78
N LYS A 196 -59.98 -17.36 -9.50
CA LYS A 196 -60.99 -17.87 -8.57
C LYS A 196 -62.09 -16.85 -8.31
N LEU A 197 -61.78 -15.59 -7.99
CA LEU A 197 -62.78 -14.52 -7.80
C LEU A 197 -63.69 -14.33 -9.02
N LYS A 198 -63.13 -14.37 -10.24
CA LYS A 198 -63.91 -14.35 -11.50
C LYS A 198 -64.90 -15.51 -11.57
N SER A 199 -64.53 -16.69 -11.08
CA SER A 199 -65.41 -17.87 -11.05
C SER A 199 -66.46 -17.84 -9.91
N THR A 200 -66.16 -17.23 -8.76
CA THR A 200 -67.09 -17.11 -7.62
C THR A 200 -68.17 -16.05 -7.84
N ASN A 201 -67.92 -15.07 -8.73
CA ASN A 201 -68.91 -14.07 -9.18
C ASN A 201 -70.17 -14.71 -9.81
N ALA A 202 -70.12 -16.02 -10.12
CA ALA A 202 -71.27 -16.77 -10.61
C ALA A 202 -72.18 -17.37 -9.50
N ARG A 203 -71.86 -17.24 -8.19
CA ARG A 203 -72.52 -18.04 -7.13
C ARG A 203 -72.91 -17.39 -5.79
N CYS A 204 -72.57 -16.13 -5.45
CA CYS A 204 -72.87 -15.59 -4.09
C CYS A 204 -73.34 -14.13 -4.03
N LYS A 205 -74.24 -13.85 -3.06
CA LYS A 205 -74.85 -12.55 -2.70
C LYS A 205 -73.88 -11.63 -1.92
N VAL A 206 -72.76 -11.25 -2.53
CA VAL A 206 -71.95 -10.08 -2.12
C VAL A 206 -72.34 -8.93 -3.04
N THR A 207 -72.38 -7.68 -2.58
CA THR A 207 -72.75 -6.58 -3.49
C THR A 207 -71.70 -6.45 -4.59
N GLU A 208 -72.14 -6.23 -5.83
CA GLU A 208 -71.26 -6.08 -6.99
C GLU A 208 -70.20 -4.97 -6.78
N ALA A 209 -70.54 -3.95 -5.99
CA ALA A 209 -69.65 -2.85 -5.60
C ALA A 209 -68.47 -3.31 -4.74
N ASP A 210 -68.70 -4.13 -3.71
CA ASP A 210 -67.64 -4.64 -2.82
C ASP A 210 -66.67 -5.55 -3.58
N LEU A 211 -67.21 -6.37 -4.50
CA LEU A 211 -66.41 -7.25 -5.35
C LEU A 211 -65.54 -6.45 -6.32
N ASN A 212 -66.11 -5.44 -6.96
CA ASN A 212 -65.37 -4.54 -7.86
C ASN A 212 -64.27 -3.78 -7.11
N GLN A 213 -64.53 -3.31 -5.88
CA GLN A 213 -63.51 -2.67 -5.05
C GLN A 213 -62.36 -3.62 -4.69
N MET A 214 -62.66 -4.89 -4.41
CA MET A 214 -61.65 -5.90 -4.09
C MET A 214 -60.81 -6.27 -5.32
N VAL A 215 -61.44 -6.36 -6.51
CA VAL A 215 -60.75 -6.58 -7.78
C VAL A 215 -59.79 -5.42 -8.10
N CYS A 216 -60.24 -4.16 -7.96
CA CYS A 216 -59.39 -2.98 -8.14
C CYS A 216 -58.14 -3.01 -7.23
N LYS A 217 -58.31 -3.31 -5.93
CA LYS A 217 -57.17 -3.44 -4.99
C LYS A 217 -56.19 -4.54 -5.37
N LEU A 218 -56.69 -5.66 -5.91
CA LEU A 218 -55.84 -6.76 -6.38
C LEU A 218 -55.09 -6.39 -7.67
N GLU A 219 -55.68 -5.57 -8.54
CA GLU A 219 -55.01 -5.02 -9.72
C GLU A 219 -53.92 -4.02 -9.38
N GLU A 220 -54.15 -3.14 -8.42
CA GLU A 220 -53.13 -2.22 -7.90
C GLU A 220 -51.94 -2.95 -7.28
N ASN A 221 -52.22 -3.98 -6.46
CA ASN A 221 -51.18 -4.81 -5.85
C ASN A 221 -50.36 -5.58 -6.90
N GLU A 222 -50.99 -6.12 -7.93
CA GLU A 222 -50.28 -6.80 -9.02
C GLU A 222 -49.38 -5.81 -9.79
N ARG A 223 -49.87 -4.61 -10.10
CA ARG A 223 -49.06 -3.57 -10.76
C ARG A 223 -47.84 -3.20 -9.92
N THR A 224 -48.01 -3.06 -8.61
CA THR A 224 -46.92 -2.73 -7.68
C THR A 224 -45.86 -3.83 -7.65
N LEU A 225 -46.27 -5.09 -7.45
CA LEU A 225 -45.36 -6.24 -7.41
C LEU A 225 -44.67 -6.50 -8.75
N SER A 226 -45.37 -6.28 -9.87
CA SER A 226 -44.80 -6.38 -11.22
C SER A 226 -43.71 -5.34 -11.45
N THR A 227 -43.93 -4.11 -10.97
CA THR A 227 -42.95 -3.00 -11.06
C THR A 227 -41.71 -3.30 -10.20
N GLU A 228 -41.91 -3.77 -8.97
CA GLU A 228 -40.81 -4.17 -8.07
C GLU A 228 -39.98 -5.32 -8.65
N ASN A 229 -40.64 -6.33 -9.23
CA ASN A 229 -39.96 -7.46 -9.88
C ASN A 229 -39.13 -7.02 -11.10
N LYS A 230 -39.65 -6.07 -11.91
CA LYS A 230 -38.88 -5.49 -13.02
C LYS A 230 -37.63 -4.75 -12.52
N SER A 231 -37.75 -3.97 -11.45
CA SER A 231 -36.63 -3.25 -10.83
C SER A 231 -35.54 -4.21 -10.33
N LEU A 232 -35.91 -5.24 -9.57
CA LEU A 232 -34.97 -6.23 -9.03
C LEU A 232 -34.28 -7.07 -10.12
N LYS A 233 -34.98 -7.37 -11.22
CA LYS A 233 -34.36 -8.03 -12.39
C LYS A 233 -33.30 -7.15 -13.03
N ALA A 234 -33.54 -5.84 -13.14
CA ALA A 234 -32.56 -4.89 -13.67
C ALA A 234 -31.32 -4.79 -12.77
N GLU A 235 -31.49 -4.68 -11.44
CA GLU A 235 -30.38 -4.64 -10.48
C GLU A 235 -29.55 -5.93 -10.53
N ASN A 236 -30.20 -7.10 -10.61
CA ASN A 236 -29.52 -8.38 -10.73
C ASN A 236 -28.67 -8.47 -12.02
N GLN A 237 -29.21 -8.00 -13.15
CA GLN A 237 -28.48 -7.98 -14.42
C GLN A 237 -27.25 -7.06 -14.37
N GLU A 238 -27.38 -5.88 -13.76
CA GLU A 238 -26.26 -4.95 -13.59
C GLU A 238 -25.14 -5.56 -12.73
N LEU A 239 -25.49 -6.23 -11.63
CA LEU A 239 -24.53 -6.90 -10.76
C LEU A 239 -23.82 -8.06 -11.47
N GLN A 240 -24.54 -8.82 -12.30
CA GLN A 240 -23.93 -9.88 -13.13
C GLN A 240 -22.92 -9.31 -14.13
N ASN A 241 -23.25 -8.20 -14.80
CA ASN A 241 -22.35 -7.53 -15.74
C ASN A 241 -21.08 -7.01 -15.04
N LYS A 242 -21.22 -6.41 -13.84
CA LYS A 242 -20.08 -5.97 -13.03
C LYS A 242 -19.17 -7.15 -12.63
N ALA A 243 -19.75 -8.26 -12.21
CA ALA A 243 -19.00 -9.47 -11.86
C ALA A 243 -18.21 -10.03 -13.05
N ALA A 244 -18.80 -10.05 -14.25
CA ALA A 244 -18.12 -10.50 -15.47
C ALA A 244 -16.94 -9.59 -15.85
N LYS A 245 -17.08 -8.26 -15.71
CA LYS A 245 -16.01 -7.29 -15.97
C LYS A 245 -14.83 -7.49 -15.01
N ILE A 246 -15.11 -7.72 -13.73
CA ILE A 246 -14.07 -7.99 -12.71
C ILE A 246 -13.31 -9.28 -13.04
N ALA A 247 -14.01 -10.36 -13.39
CA ALA A 247 -13.38 -11.62 -13.78
C ALA A 247 -12.46 -11.48 -15.00
N LYS A 248 -12.90 -10.71 -16.02
CA LYS A 248 -12.08 -10.44 -17.21
C LYS A 248 -10.82 -9.63 -16.89
N ASN A 249 -10.95 -8.61 -16.03
CA ASN A 249 -9.81 -7.81 -15.57
C ASN A 249 -8.84 -8.66 -14.73
N GLN A 250 -9.35 -9.59 -13.93
CA GLN A 250 -8.53 -10.51 -13.14
C GLN A 250 -7.65 -11.41 -14.02
N ILE A 251 -8.23 -12.00 -15.09
CA ILE A 251 -7.47 -12.82 -16.04
C ILE A 251 -6.42 -11.96 -16.77
N LYS A 252 -6.79 -10.74 -17.19
CA LYS A 252 -5.86 -9.82 -17.85
C LYS A 252 -4.67 -9.48 -16.95
N LEU A 253 -4.94 -9.15 -15.68
CA LEU A 253 -3.91 -8.81 -14.71
C LEU A 253 -3.03 -10.02 -14.40
N GLN A 254 -3.60 -11.23 -14.28
CA GLN A 254 -2.82 -12.46 -14.11
C GLN A 254 -1.85 -12.69 -15.27
N ASN A 255 -2.30 -12.47 -16.51
CA ASN A 255 -1.44 -12.60 -17.69
C ASN A 255 -0.36 -11.51 -17.74
N GLU A 256 -0.70 -10.25 -17.42
CA GLU A 256 0.27 -9.15 -17.33
C GLU A 256 1.34 -9.42 -16.25
N ILE A 257 0.93 -9.94 -15.09
CA ILE A 257 1.86 -10.37 -14.02
C ILE A 257 2.75 -11.51 -14.50
N GLN A 258 2.20 -12.53 -15.17
CA GLN A 258 3.00 -13.63 -15.72
C GLN A 258 4.04 -13.15 -16.73
N GLU A 259 3.68 -12.20 -17.60
CA GLU A 259 4.62 -11.59 -18.56
C GLU A 259 5.67 -10.70 -17.87
N LEU A 260 5.30 -9.95 -16.83
CA LEU A 260 6.26 -9.19 -16.00
C LEU A 260 7.24 -10.09 -15.24
N VAL A 261 6.78 -11.24 -14.76
CA VAL A 261 7.64 -12.24 -14.11
C VAL A 261 8.58 -12.90 -15.13
N LYS A 262 8.10 -13.21 -16.33
CA LYS A 262 8.95 -13.74 -17.42
C LYS A 262 10.00 -12.73 -17.86
N THR A 263 9.63 -11.47 -18.07
CA THR A 263 10.56 -10.42 -18.49
C THR A 263 11.60 -10.10 -17.42
N LYS A 264 11.25 -10.16 -16.12
CA LYS A 264 12.24 -10.12 -15.04
C LYS A 264 13.19 -11.32 -15.01
N ASN A 265 12.73 -12.52 -15.37
CA ASN A 265 13.57 -13.71 -15.46
C ASN A 265 14.51 -13.74 -16.68
N ILE A 266 14.31 -12.88 -17.69
CA ILE A 266 15.21 -12.77 -18.85
C ILE A 266 16.47 -11.94 -18.52
N ASP A 267 16.49 -11.21 -17.40
CA ASP A 267 17.65 -10.43 -16.94
C ASP A 267 18.59 -11.18 -15.95
N ASN A 268 18.57 -12.53 -15.94
CA ASN A 268 19.53 -13.34 -15.16
C ASN A 268 21.00 -13.18 -15.60
N ASN A 269 21.28 -12.37 -16.64
CA ASN A 269 22.63 -11.99 -17.06
C ASN A 269 22.99 -10.51 -16.80
N LYS A 270 22.14 -9.75 -16.12
CA LYS A 270 22.51 -8.40 -15.67
C LYS A 270 23.15 -8.53 -14.28
N ILE A 271 24.47 -8.54 -14.26
CA ILE A 271 25.28 -8.52 -13.03
C ILE A 271 24.84 -7.30 -12.21
N THR A 272 24.21 -7.53 -11.05
CA THR A 272 23.83 -6.48 -10.10
C THR A 272 24.80 -6.48 -8.93
N LEU A 273 24.97 -5.33 -8.26
CA LEU A 273 25.77 -5.22 -7.05
C LEU A 273 25.35 -6.26 -5.99
N ASN A 274 24.06 -6.49 -5.81
CA ASN A 274 23.53 -7.51 -4.89
C ASN A 274 24.02 -8.92 -5.30
N SER A 275 23.95 -9.27 -6.59
CA SER A 275 24.45 -10.57 -7.07
C SER A 275 25.96 -10.77 -6.88
N ASP A 276 26.76 -9.69 -6.91
CA ASP A 276 28.19 -9.74 -6.64
C ASP A 276 28.48 -9.82 -5.14
N ILE A 277 27.76 -9.06 -4.30
CA ILE A 277 27.88 -9.11 -2.84
C ILE A 277 27.49 -10.51 -2.31
N LYS A 278 26.44 -11.12 -2.86
CA LYS A 278 25.99 -12.47 -2.49
C LYS A 278 27.09 -13.52 -2.64
N LYS A 279 27.97 -13.40 -3.66
CA LYS A 279 29.10 -14.32 -3.86
C LYS A 279 30.11 -14.27 -2.71
N PHE A 280 30.27 -13.10 -2.06
CA PHE A 280 31.17 -12.93 -0.92
C PHE A 280 30.66 -13.56 0.38
N LEU A 281 29.38 -13.92 0.47
CA LEU A 281 28.87 -14.66 1.62
C LEU A 281 29.53 -16.05 1.72
N GLN A 282 29.63 -16.75 0.58
CA GLN A 282 30.18 -18.11 0.48
C GLN A 282 31.71 -18.13 0.33
N ASN A 283 32.28 -17.09 -0.30
CA ASN A 283 33.72 -16.99 -0.48
C ASN A 283 34.44 -16.58 0.83
N GLN A 284 35.70 -16.97 1.00
CA GLN A 284 36.56 -16.55 2.12
C GLN A 284 37.35 -15.26 1.81
N ASN A 285 37.38 -14.81 0.56
CA ASN A 285 38.14 -13.63 0.14
C ASN A 285 37.65 -12.35 0.84
N PHE A 286 38.60 -11.47 1.20
CA PHE A 286 38.38 -10.13 1.77
C PHE A 286 37.66 -10.05 3.12
N LYS A 287 37.36 -11.19 3.76
CA LYS A 287 36.85 -11.21 5.13
C LYS A 287 37.92 -10.68 6.08
N ASP A 288 37.59 -9.59 6.78
CA ASP A 288 38.48 -8.76 7.58
C ASP A 288 38.11 -8.77 9.07
N PHE A 289 37.07 -9.50 9.46
CA PHE A 289 36.58 -9.51 10.83
C PHE A 289 35.93 -10.84 11.21
N CYS A 290 35.91 -11.15 12.51
CA CYS A 290 35.30 -12.36 13.05
C CYS A 290 34.15 -12.07 14.01
N ILE A 291 33.00 -12.70 13.81
CA ILE A 291 31.90 -12.72 14.79
C ILE A 291 31.98 -14.03 15.56
N GLN A 292 32.10 -13.93 16.88
CA GLN A 292 32.09 -15.06 17.79
C GLN A 292 30.73 -15.23 18.42
N ILE A 293 30.14 -16.41 18.28
CA ILE A 293 28.83 -16.78 18.86
C ILE A 293 29.01 -18.12 19.53
N ASP A 294 28.84 -18.15 20.85
CA ASP A 294 29.18 -19.29 21.69
C ASP A 294 30.63 -19.76 21.44
N ASP A 295 30.81 -20.98 20.96
CA ASP A 295 32.07 -21.61 20.59
C ASP A 295 32.39 -21.51 19.09
N ARG A 296 31.53 -20.86 18.29
CA ARG A 296 31.69 -20.75 16.84
C ARG A 296 32.24 -19.40 16.42
N GLU A 297 33.12 -19.45 15.43
CA GLU A 297 33.70 -18.28 14.78
C GLU A 297 33.22 -18.16 13.34
N LEU A 298 32.72 -16.97 12.98
CA LEU A 298 32.20 -16.66 11.65
C LEU A 298 32.99 -15.49 11.07
N LYS A 299 33.83 -15.78 10.08
CA LYS A 299 34.52 -14.74 9.30
C LYS A 299 33.52 -13.99 8.41
N VAL A 300 33.60 -12.67 8.43
CA VAL A 300 32.67 -11.74 7.75
C VAL A 300 33.41 -10.51 7.20
N HIS A 301 32.70 -9.69 6.43
CA HIS A 301 33.15 -8.38 5.99
C HIS A 301 32.58 -7.29 6.91
N LYS A 302 33.44 -6.61 7.67
CA LYS A 302 33.09 -5.58 8.66
C LYS A 302 32.21 -4.49 8.06
N PHE A 303 32.53 -4.06 6.84
CA PHE A 303 31.80 -3.00 6.14
C PHE A 303 30.34 -3.38 5.82
N ILE A 304 30.05 -4.64 5.48
CA ILE A 304 28.69 -5.09 5.16
C ILE A 304 27.84 -5.05 6.43
N LEU A 305 28.36 -5.60 7.53
CA LEU A 305 27.66 -5.59 8.82
C LEU A 305 27.41 -4.15 9.31
N ALA A 306 28.42 -3.27 9.19
CA ALA A 306 28.28 -1.86 9.54
C ALA A 306 27.19 -1.16 8.71
N ALA A 307 27.16 -1.40 7.40
CA ALA A 307 26.18 -0.78 6.51
C ALA A 307 24.74 -1.25 6.80
N ARG A 308 24.57 -2.48 7.31
CA ARG A 308 23.26 -3.11 7.53
C ARG A 308 22.76 -3.05 8.97
N SER A 309 23.59 -2.63 9.91
CA SER A 309 23.28 -2.55 11.33
C SER A 309 23.92 -1.31 11.95
N PRO A 310 23.13 -0.28 12.30
CA PRO A 310 23.63 0.91 13.00
C PRO A 310 24.35 0.56 14.31
N THR A 311 23.82 -0.41 15.07
CA THR A 311 24.45 -0.92 16.29
C THR A 311 25.86 -1.47 16.02
N LEU A 312 26.02 -2.31 15.00
CA LEU A 312 27.34 -2.87 14.66
C LEU A 312 28.28 -1.80 14.11
N ALA A 313 27.77 -0.84 13.32
CA ALA A 313 28.56 0.30 12.86
C ALA A 313 29.14 1.09 14.04
N GLU A 314 28.31 1.41 15.04
CA GLU A 314 28.75 2.13 16.24
C GLU A 314 29.81 1.34 17.03
N ILE A 315 29.61 0.02 17.21
CA ILE A 315 30.57 -0.86 17.89
C ILE A 315 31.92 -0.86 17.16
N PHE A 316 31.91 -0.97 15.83
CA PHE A 316 33.11 -0.99 15.00
C PHE A 316 33.83 0.36 14.97
N LEU A 317 33.09 1.47 14.95
CA LEU A 317 33.67 2.82 15.02
C LEU A 317 34.33 3.09 16.38
N LYS A 318 33.74 2.60 17.48
CA LYS A 318 34.33 2.71 18.82
C LYS A 318 35.56 1.82 19.01
N ASN A 319 35.64 0.71 18.26
CA ASN A 319 36.72 -0.28 18.37
C ASN A 319 37.31 -0.60 16.97
N PRO A 320 38.02 0.36 16.35
CA PRO A 320 38.52 0.20 14.98
C PRO A 320 39.53 -0.95 14.86
N GLU A 321 40.41 -1.10 15.85
CA GLU A 321 41.47 -2.13 15.92
C GLU A 321 40.98 -3.51 16.34
N ALA A 322 39.69 -3.67 16.68
CA ALA A 322 39.16 -4.98 17.02
C ALA A 322 39.21 -5.90 15.79
N GLU A 323 39.63 -7.15 16.02
CA GLU A 323 39.64 -8.22 15.00
C GLU A 323 38.42 -9.14 15.13
N ASN A 324 37.75 -9.12 16.29
CA ASN A 324 36.58 -9.93 16.55
C ASN A 324 35.54 -9.20 17.43
N LEU A 325 34.29 -9.69 17.38
CA LEU A 325 33.21 -9.28 18.25
C LEU A 325 32.44 -10.50 18.74
N LYS A 326 32.30 -10.64 20.06
CA LYS A 326 31.43 -11.64 20.67
C LYS A 326 29.99 -11.14 20.71
N LEU A 327 29.07 -11.88 20.10
CA LEU A 327 27.64 -11.66 20.25
C LEU A 327 27.07 -12.63 21.28
N VAL A 328 26.23 -12.11 22.18
CA VAL A 328 25.54 -12.88 23.22
C VAL A 328 24.04 -12.86 22.98
N ASP A 329 23.36 -13.93 23.44
CA ASP A 329 21.92 -14.16 23.30
C ASP A 329 21.40 -14.18 21.84
N ILE A 330 22.24 -14.58 20.90
CA ILE A 330 21.86 -14.86 19.52
C ILE A 330 22.43 -16.23 19.19
N THR A 331 21.60 -17.17 18.73
CA THR A 331 22.08 -18.50 18.37
C THR A 331 22.88 -18.45 17.06
N PRO A 332 23.84 -19.36 16.84
CA PRO A 332 24.56 -19.42 15.57
C PRO A 332 23.64 -19.59 14.36
N GLU A 333 22.55 -20.35 14.51
CA GLU A 333 21.55 -20.60 13.46
C GLU A 333 20.78 -19.32 13.13
N THR A 334 20.31 -18.58 14.14
CA THR A 334 19.66 -17.27 13.91
C THR A 334 20.62 -16.27 13.28
N PHE A 335 21.89 -16.24 13.71
CA PHE A 335 22.85 -15.31 13.14
C PHE A 335 23.23 -15.66 11.70
N LYS A 336 23.25 -16.95 11.31
CA LYS A 336 23.42 -17.33 9.90
C LYS A 336 22.31 -16.78 9.01
N ILE A 337 21.06 -16.83 9.48
CA ILE A 337 19.91 -16.24 8.77
C ILE A 337 20.08 -14.73 8.65
N ILE A 338 20.44 -14.05 9.74
CA ILE A 338 20.71 -12.61 9.75
C ILE A 338 21.84 -12.25 8.78
N LEU A 339 22.93 -13.02 8.81
CA LEU A 339 24.09 -12.82 7.95
C LEU A 339 23.73 -13.03 6.48
N HIS A 340 22.93 -14.05 6.16
CA HIS A 340 22.40 -14.23 4.81
C HIS A 340 21.62 -12.99 4.37
N PHE A 341 20.67 -12.54 5.19
CA PHE A 341 19.87 -11.35 4.91
C PHE A 341 20.72 -10.09 4.71
N MET A 342 21.75 -9.86 5.54
CA MET A 342 22.64 -8.70 5.37
C MET A 342 23.38 -8.67 4.02
N TYR A 343 23.64 -9.83 3.42
CA TYR A 343 24.36 -9.94 2.15
C TYR A 343 23.44 -9.98 0.93
N THR A 344 22.17 -10.39 1.10
CA THR A 344 21.29 -10.71 -0.02
C THR A 344 19.97 -9.95 -0.02
N ASP A 345 19.57 -9.36 1.10
CA ASP A 345 18.20 -8.88 1.39
C ASP A 345 17.12 -9.97 1.26
N GLU A 346 17.53 -11.24 1.25
CA GLU A 346 16.65 -12.41 1.18
C GLU A 346 16.76 -13.23 2.47
N LEU A 347 15.75 -14.07 2.74
CA LEU A 347 15.87 -15.12 3.74
C LEU A 347 16.27 -16.43 3.08
N PRO A 348 17.03 -17.31 3.76
CA PRO A 348 17.34 -18.62 3.25
C PRO A 348 16.06 -19.45 3.05
N GLY A 349 15.89 -20.04 1.86
CA GLY A 349 14.64 -20.72 1.46
C GLY A 349 14.38 -22.07 2.15
N ASP A 350 15.43 -22.78 2.55
CA ASP A 350 15.33 -24.16 3.07
C ASP A 350 15.44 -24.26 4.60
N GLU A 351 15.67 -23.14 5.30
CA GLU A 351 15.92 -23.16 6.74
C GLU A 351 14.62 -23.02 7.55
N LYS A 352 14.48 -23.83 8.60
CA LYS A 352 13.39 -23.65 9.57
C LYS A 352 13.70 -22.42 10.43
N ILE A 353 12.99 -21.33 10.17
CA ILE A 353 13.22 -20.05 10.85
C ILE A 353 12.43 -19.99 12.16
N ASN A 354 13.14 -19.76 13.27
CA ASN A 354 12.51 -19.32 14.52
C ASN A 354 12.30 -17.80 14.45
N TYR A 355 11.09 -17.37 14.06
CA TYR A 355 10.78 -15.95 13.88
C TYR A 355 10.83 -15.13 15.16
N LEU A 356 10.58 -15.75 16.32
CA LEU A 356 10.67 -15.06 17.61
C LEU A 356 12.13 -14.68 17.94
N GLN A 357 13.05 -15.64 17.80
CA GLN A 357 14.49 -15.39 17.96
C GLN A 357 15.02 -14.42 16.90
N LEU A 358 14.57 -14.57 15.65
CA LEU A 358 14.94 -13.66 14.56
C LEU A 358 14.49 -12.22 14.82
N TYR A 359 13.25 -12.03 15.27
CA TYR A 359 12.70 -10.72 15.62
C TYR A 359 13.47 -10.08 16.79
N SER A 360 13.74 -10.86 17.85
CA SER A 360 14.54 -10.43 18.99
C SER A 360 15.95 -9.97 18.57
N ALA A 361 16.65 -10.80 17.79
CA ALA A 361 18.01 -10.54 17.33
C ALA A 361 18.07 -9.36 16.34
N ALA A 362 17.13 -9.28 15.39
CA ALA A 362 17.05 -8.17 14.43
C ALA A 362 16.82 -6.83 15.14
N GLY A 363 15.95 -6.80 16.17
CA GLY A 363 15.76 -5.59 16.96
C GLY A 363 16.95 -5.23 17.85
N ARG A 364 17.72 -6.21 18.37
CA ARG A 364 18.96 -5.96 19.13
C ARG A 364 20.08 -5.39 18.26
N LEU A 365 20.16 -5.83 17.01
CA LEU A 365 21.14 -5.37 16.04
C LEU A 365 20.63 -4.20 15.18
N GLU A 366 19.43 -3.66 15.47
CA GLU A 366 18.80 -2.55 14.73
C GLU A 366 18.71 -2.77 13.21
N ILE A 367 18.44 -4.01 12.79
CA ILE A 367 18.22 -4.38 11.39
C ILE A 367 16.74 -4.22 11.09
N ASN A 368 16.32 -2.97 10.86
CA ASN A 368 14.90 -2.58 10.85
C ASN A 368 14.08 -3.34 9.80
N GLU A 369 14.62 -3.57 8.60
CA GLU A 369 13.88 -4.26 7.54
C GLU A 369 13.57 -5.71 7.94
N LEU A 370 14.57 -6.41 8.50
CA LEU A 370 14.43 -7.78 8.98
C LEU A 370 13.51 -7.87 10.20
N LYS A 371 13.59 -6.88 11.09
CA LYS A 371 12.72 -6.76 12.26
C LYS A 371 11.26 -6.64 11.83
N ILE A 372 10.94 -5.70 10.93
CA ILE A 372 9.58 -5.48 10.39
C ILE A 372 9.06 -6.76 9.74
N PHE A 373 9.90 -7.46 8.98
CA PHE A 373 9.52 -8.73 8.34
C PHE A 373 9.23 -9.85 9.35
N ALA A 374 10.07 -9.99 10.38
CA ALA A 374 9.97 -11.07 11.35
C ALA A 374 8.83 -10.87 12.36
N GLU A 375 8.46 -9.62 12.64
CA GLU A 375 7.48 -9.24 13.65
C GLU A 375 6.11 -9.93 13.54
N PRO A 376 5.38 -9.87 12.40
CA PRO A 376 4.06 -10.51 12.29
C PRO A 376 4.15 -12.02 12.48
N LYS A 377 5.21 -12.66 11.96
CA LYS A 377 5.41 -14.11 12.08
C LYS A 377 5.81 -14.54 13.49
N ALA A 378 6.57 -13.70 14.19
CA ALA A 378 6.84 -13.87 15.61
C ALA A 378 5.55 -13.77 16.42
N PHE A 379 4.66 -12.83 16.07
CA PHE A 379 3.38 -12.66 16.74
C PHE A 379 2.41 -13.81 16.48
N GLU A 380 2.34 -14.31 15.24
CA GLU A 380 1.56 -15.51 14.90
C GLU A 380 1.99 -16.75 15.68
N SER A 381 3.25 -16.79 16.15
CA SER A 381 3.75 -17.89 16.98
C SER A 381 3.29 -17.82 18.44
N LEU A 382 2.55 -16.79 18.85
CA LEU A 382 2.10 -16.58 20.23
C LEU A 382 1.29 -17.78 20.74
N ASN A 383 1.82 -18.39 21.81
CA ASN A 383 1.24 -19.51 22.52
C ASN A 383 1.60 -19.42 24.02
N PRO A 384 1.00 -20.25 24.90
CA PRO A 384 1.27 -20.17 26.33
C PRO A 384 2.75 -20.34 26.71
N GLU A 385 3.52 -21.13 25.97
CA GLU A 385 4.93 -21.43 26.27
C GLU A 385 5.85 -20.23 25.99
N ASN A 386 5.54 -19.41 24.98
CA ASN A 386 6.35 -18.26 24.58
C ASN A 386 5.73 -16.89 24.91
N ALA A 387 4.56 -16.86 25.56
CA ALA A 387 3.83 -15.62 25.84
C ALA A 387 4.65 -14.62 26.67
N ILE A 388 5.45 -15.10 27.63
CA ILE A 388 6.32 -14.24 28.45
C ILE A 388 7.41 -13.59 27.60
N GLU A 389 8.05 -14.35 26.70
CA GLU A 389 9.08 -13.82 25.81
C GLU A 389 8.50 -12.78 24.87
N ILE A 390 7.31 -13.03 24.31
CA ILE A 390 6.58 -12.07 23.48
C ILE A 390 6.21 -10.82 24.28
N LEU A 391 5.79 -10.96 25.55
CA LEU A 391 5.51 -9.81 26.42
C LEU A 391 6.78 -8.95 26.65
N VAL A 392 7.94 -9.59 26.84
CA VAL A 392 9.22 -8.88 26.97
C VAL A 392 9.55 -8.11 25.69
N LEU A 393 9.47 -8.77 24.53
CA LEU A 393 9.83 -8.15 23.24
C LEU A 393 8.87 -7.04 22.84
N SER A 394 7.57 -7.23 23.03
CA SER A 394 6.56 -6.22 22.73
C SER A 394 6.70 -4.96 23.59
N ASN A 395 7.05 -5.10 24.87
CA ASN A 395 7.41 -3.97 25.72
C ASN A 395 8.70 -3.28 25.24
N LYS A 396 9.75 -4.06 24.95
CA LYS A 396 11.05 -3.55 24.49
C LYS A 396 10.93 -2.75 23.19
N PHE A 397 10.12 -3.24 22.25
CA PHE A 397 9.97 -2.64 20.92
C PHE A 397 8.71 -1.79 20.78
N LYS A 398 7.97 -1.57 21.87
CA LYS A 398 6.77 -0.71 21.95
C LYS A 398 5.63 -1.14 21.01
N ASN A 399 5.40 -2.45 20.87
CA ASN A 399 4.23 -2.99 20.16
C ASN A 399 3.09 -3.22 21.16
N ASN A 400 2.13 -2.29 21.19
CA ASN A 400 1.02 -2.32 22.14
C ASN A 400 0.07 -3.51 21.92
N GLU A 401 -0.26 -3.83 20.67
CA GLU A 401 -1.20 -4.91 20.35
C GLU A 401 -0.62 -6.28 20.75
N MET A 402 0.65 -6.52 20.40
CA MET A 402 1.37 -7.74 20.76
C MET A 402 1.50 -7.88 22.27
N ARG A 403 1.74 -6.76 22.97
CA ARG A 403 1.83 -6.72 24.43
C ARG A 403 0.49 -7.11 25.08
N GLU A 404 -0.61 -6.53 24.64
CA GLU A 404 -1.94 -6.80 25.17
C GLU A 404 -2.34 -8.27 24.96
N LYS A 405 -2.20 -8.80 23.74
CA LYS A 405 -2.57 -10.21 23.46
C LYS A 405 -1.70 -11.21 24.22
N ALA A 406 -0.40 -10.94 24.34
CA ALA A 406 0.49 -11.80 25.11
C ALA A 406 0.15 -11.78 26.60
N PHE A 407 -0.15 -10.60 27.14
CA PHE A 407 -0.55 -10.45 28.54
C PHE A 407 -1.90 -11.11 28.83
N GLU A 408 -2.89 -10.98 27.94
CA GLU A 408 -4.16 -11.69 28.05
C GLU A 408 -3.98 -13.21 28.07
N LEU A 409 -3.08 -13.74 27.23
CA LEU A 409 -2.79 -15.17 27.19
C LEU A 409 -2.14 -15.64 28.50
N ILE A 410 -1.21 -14.85 29.05
CA ILE A 410 -0.61 -15.10 30.36
C ILE A 410 -1.67 -15.10 31.45
N LYS A 411 -2.58 -14.11 31.48
CA LYS A 411 -3.66 -14.04 32.48
C LYS A 411 -4.64 -15.19 32.40
N LYS A 412 -4.86 -15.76 31.22
CA LYS A 412 -5.70 -16.97 31.07
C LYS A 412 -5.07 -18.17 31.77
N ALA A 413 -3.75 -18.31 31.72
CA ALA A 413 -3.02 -19.36 32.42
C ALA A 413 -2.82 -19.03 33.92
N TYR A 414 -2.61 -17.75 34.25
CA TYR A 414 -2.31 -17.28 35.60
C TYR A 414 -3.19 -16.07 35.97
N PRO A 415 -4.45 -16.29 36.41
CA PRO A 415 -5.40 -15.22 36.71
C PRO A 415 -4.97 -14.28 37.86
N GLU A 416 -4.09 -14.78 38.73
CA GLU A 416 -3.48 -14.06 39.86
C GLU A 416 -2.52 -12.93 39.43
N VAL A 417 -2.08 -12.91 38.16
CA VAL A 417 -1.18 -11.87 37.65
C VAL A 417 -1.90 -10.51 37.60
N PRO A 418 -1.41 -9.47 38.33
CA PRO A 418 -2.05 -8.15 38.35
C PRO A 418 -1.95 -7.41 37.02
N ASP A 419 -3.02 -6.74 36.59
CA ASP A 419 -3.08 -5.97 35.33
C ASP A 419 -2.00 -4.88 35.24
N VAL A 420 -1.63 -4.29 36.37
CA VAL A 420 -0.57 -3.27 36.48
C VAL A 420 0.84 -3.80 36.15
N TRP A 421 0.99 -5.10 35.86
CA TRP A 421 2.26 -5.71 35.44
C TRP A 421 2.38 -5.91 33.93
N ILE A 422 1.41 -5.46 33.13
CA ILE A 422 1.47 -5.53 31.66
C ILE A 422 2.74 -4.86 31.08
N ASP A 423 3.19 -3.76 31.71
CA ASP A 423 4.42 -3.05 31.35
C ASP A 423 5.64 -3.46 32.22
N LYS A 424 5.52 -4.55 32.98
CA LYS A 424 6.55 -5.06 33.92
C LYS A 424 6.80 -6.55 33.69
N PRO A 425 7.24 -6.95 32.47
CA PRO A 425 7.39 -8.36 32.11
C PRO A 425 8.34 -9.12 33.03
N GLU A 426 9.32 -8.46 33.65
CA GLU A 426 10.23 -9.03 34.65
C GLU A 426 9.50 -9.49 35.92
N LYS A 427 8.44 -8.77 36.35
CA LYS A 427 7.63 -9.17 37.50
C LYS A 427 6.74 -10.36 37.16
N VAL A 428 6.14 -10.35 35.97
CA VAL A 428 5.33 -11.44 35.44
C VAL A 428 6.17 -12.71 35.33
N LYS A 429 7.37 -12.62 34.74
CA LYS A 429 8.31 -13.73 34.62
C LYS A 429 8.68 -14.31 35.98
N LYS A 430 9.08 -13.48 36.94
CA LYS A 430 9.45 -13.92 38.29
C LYS A 430 8.27 -14.57 39.04
N PHE A 431 7.05 -14.08 38.85
CA PHE A 431 5.85 -14.69 39.43
C PHE A 431 5.62 -16.09 38.88
N ILE A 432 5.68 -16.26 37.56
CA ILE A 432 5.47 -17.57 36.92
C ILE A 432 6.58 -18.55 37.30
N GLU A 433 7.83 -18.10 37.40
CA GLU A 433 8.94 -18.94 37.89
C GLU A 433 8.74 -19.46 39.32
N ILE A 434 8.02 -18.72 40.18
CA ILE A 434 7.79 -19.10 41.58
C ILE A 434 6.51 -19.93 41.74
N PHE A 435 5.45 -19.60 40.99
CA PHE A 435 4.09 -20.12 41.20
C PHE A 435 3.56 -20.94 40.02
N GLY A 436 4.34 -21.13 38.95
CA GLY A 436 3.89 -21.76 37.71
C GLY A 436 4.05 -23.28 37.62
N GLU A 437 4.75 -23.90 38.58
CA GLU A 437 5.00 -25.36 38.61
C GLU A 437 4.02 -26.15 39.50
N SER A 438 2.92 -25.54 39.98
CA SER A 438 1.91 -26.19 40.83
C SER A 438 0.72 -26.76 40.07
#